data_AF-U2KP70-F1
#
_entry.id   AF-U2KP70-F1
#
_cell.length_a   1.000
_cell.length_b   1.000
_cell.length_c   1.000
_cell.angle_alpha   90.00
_cell.angle_beta   90.00
_cell.angle_gamma   90.00
#
_symmetry.space_group_name_H-M   'P 1'
#
loop_
_entity.id
_entity.type
_entity.pdbx_description
1 polymer ?
#
loop_
_entity_poly.entity_id
_entity_poly.type
_entity_poly.pdbx_seq_one_letter_code
_entity_poly.pdbx_strand_id
1 'polypeptide(L)'
;MDLFTMQETLTPELNKMNVSVMLSGHLHRFDYQEPNEVINFPNLVNSNNTYLLCHIANGKMEVDYVGLTNKEKKHFTFPLK
;
A
#
# COMPACT_ATOMS: atom_id res chain seq x y z
N MET A 1 14.48 -5.00 -1.48
CA MET A 1 13.95 -6.37 -1.43
C MET A 1 13.04 -6.51 -2.62
N ASP A 2 13.36 -7.41 -3.53
CA ASP A 2 12.51 -7.65 -4.70
C ASP A 2 11.21 -8.37 -4.29
N LEU A 3 10.22 -8.32 -5.18
CA LEU A 3 8.88 -8.85 -4.94
C LEU A 3 8.90 -10.35 -4.65
N PHE A 4 9.80 -11.10 -5.31
CA PHE A 4 9.90 -12.54 -5.18
C PHE A 4 10.39 -12.94 -3.78
N THR A 5 11.47 -12.31 -3.30
CA THR A 5 11.99 -12.54 -1.95
C THR A 5 10.93 -12.23 -0.89
N MET A 6 10.10 -11.21 -1.12
CA MET A 6 9.01 -10.83 -0.20
C MET A 6 7.89 -11.86 -0.15
N GLN A 7 7.51 -12.40 -1.30
CA GLN A 7 6.51 -13.45 -1.40
C GLN A 7 6.90 -14.75 -0.70
N GLU A 8 8.17 -15.14 -0.74
CA GLU A 8 8.61 -16.38 -0.10
C GLU A 8 8.85 -16.23 1.41
N THR A 9 9.30 -15.05 1.86
CA THR A 9 9.77 -14.89 3.25
C THR A 9 8.76 -14.22 4.17
N LEU A 10 8.13 -13.11 3.73
CA LEU A 10 7.31 -12.27 4.59
C LEU A 10 5.82 -12.47 4.35
N THR A 11 5.41 -12.67 3.09
CA THR A 11 3.99 -12.83 2.73
C THR A 11 3.28 -13.93 3.51
N PRO A 12 3.87 -15.13 3.76
CA PRO A 12 3.17 -16.18 4.50
C PRO A 12 2.80 -15.75 5.92
N GLU A 13 3.67 -15.00 6.61
CA GLU A 13 3.39 -14.49 7.95
C GLU A 13 2.44 -13.29 7.91
N LEU A 14 2.62 -12.37 6.97
CA LEU A 14 1.73 -11.22 6.80
C LEU A 14 0.30 -11.63 6.42
N ASN A 15 0.13 -12.72 5.67
CA ASN A 15 -1.19 -13.28 5.34
C ASN A 15 -1.90 -13.86 6.56
N LYS A 16 -1.17 -14.31 7.58
CA LYS A 16 -1.73 -14.76 8.87
C LYS A 16 -2.09 -13.59 9.78
N MET A 17 -1.52 -12.41 9.51
CA MET A 17 -1.79 -11.18 10.25
C MET A 17 -3.03 -10.48 9.70
N ASN A 18 -3.71 -9.71 10.55
CA ASN A 18 -4.85 -8.86 10.16
C ASN A 18 -4.37 -7.58 9.44
N VAL A 19 -3.54 -7.73 8.40
CA VAL A 19 -3.06 -6.58 7.62
C VAL A 19 -4.25 -5.91 6.92
N SER A 20 -4.37 -4.61 7.15
CA SER A 20 -5.40 -3.77 6.54
C SER A 20 -4.97 -3.27 5.17
N VAL A 21 -3.71 -2.83 5.04
CA VAL A 21 -3.07 -2.40 3.80
C VAL A 21 -1.55 -2.47 3.95
N MET A 22 -0.83 -2.81 2.88
CA MET A 22 0.62 -2.64 2.78
C MET A 22 0.93 -1.36 2.02
N LEU A 23 1.87 -0.55 2.54
CA LEU A 23 2.43 0.60 1.81
C LEU A 23 3.83 0.23 1.35
N SER A 24 4.09 0.33 0.06
CA SER A 24 5.39 -0.05 -0.52
C SER A 24 5.91 0.97 -1.54
N GLY A 25 7.12 0.74 -2.06
CA GLY A 25 7.77 1.62 -3.03
C GLY A 25 8.62 0.81 -4.00
N HIS A 26 9.82 1.30 -4.33
CA HIS A 26 10.84 0.62 -5.16
C HIS A 26 10.54 0.51 -6.66
N LEU A 27 9.27 0.37 -7.09
CA LEU A 27 8.92 0.19 -8.51
C LEU A 27 9.02 1.46 -9.37
N HIS A 28 9.36 2.61 -8.77
CA HIS A 28 9.42 3.93 -9.43
C HIS A 28 8.13 4.29 -10.19
N ARG A 29 7.00 3.71 -9.79
CA ARG A 29 5.67 3.95 -10.36
C ARG A 29 4.60 3.82 -9.29
N PHE A 30 3.50 4.53 -9.49
CA PHE A 30 2.27 4.27 -8.74
C PHE A 30 1.67 2.95 -9.19
N ASP A 31 1.18 2.18 -8.22
CA ASP A 31 0.37 0.99 -8.47
C ASP A 31 -0.57 0.75 -7.28
N TYR A 32 -1.73 0.18 -7.56
CA TYR A 32 -2.65 -0.30 -6.53
C TYR A 32 -2.99 -1.75 -6.84
N GLN A 33 -2.54 -2.63 -5.96
CA GLN A 33 -2.66 -4.07 -6.13
C GLN A 33 -3.74 -4.56 -5.16
N GLU A 34 -4.82 -5.08 -5.71
CA GLU A 34 -5.86 -5.72 -4.93
C GLU A 34 -5.36 -7.04 -4.31
N PRO A 35 -5.96 -7.47 -3.18
CA PRO A 35 -5.73 -8.80 -2.64
C PRO A 35 -5.93 -9.89 -3.71
N ASN A 36 -5.12 -10.94 -3.63
CA ASN A 36 -5.21 -12.09 -4.51
C ASN A 36 -4.86 -13.38 -3.75
N GLU A 37 -4.75 -14.51 -4.46
CA GLU A 37 -4.48 -15.83 -3.87
C GLU A 37 -3.11 -15.94 -3.17
N VAL A 38 -2.16 -15.06 -3.50
CA VAL A 38 -0.81 -15.05 -2.93
C VAL A 38 -0.69 -14.04 -1.81
N ILE A 39 -1.26 -12.83 -1.97
CA ILE A 39 -1.20 -11.74 -0.99
C ILE A 39 -2.64 -11.35 -0.62
N ASN A 40 -3.03 -11.60 0.64
CA ASN A 40 -4.43 -11.53 1.08
C ASN A 40 -4.86 -10.12 1.54
N PHE A 41 -4.06 -9.10 1.24
CA PHE A 41 -4.29 -7.71 1.63
C PHE A 41 -3.87 -6.76 0.50
N PRO A 42 -4.48 -5.56 0.40
CA PRO A 42 -4.14 -4.63 -0.66
C PRO A 42 -2.75 -4.05 -0.46
N ASN A 43 -2.06 -3.73 -1.55
CA ASN A 43 -0.78 -3.03 -1.55
C ASN A 43 -0.88 -1.73 -2.35
N LEU A 44 -0.54 -0.62 -1.70
CA LEU A 44 -0.47 0.72 -2.31
C LEU A 44 1.01 1.08 -2.53
N VAL A 45 1.40 1.17 -3.80
CA VAL A 45 2.79 1.46 -4.19
C VAL A 45 2.96 2.96 -4.44
N ASN A 46 3.85 3.59 -3.67
CA ASN A 46 4.25 4.98 -3.89
C ASN A 46 5.26 5.10 -5.05
N SER A 47 5.12 6.17 -5.85
CA SER A 47 6.06 6.52 -6.91
C SER A 47 7.24 7.35 -6.38
N ASN A 48 8.23 7.62 -7.23
CA ASN A 48 9.43 8.40 -6.88
C ASN A 48 9.16 9.90 -6.64
N ASN A 49 8.22 10.48 -7.39
CA ASN A 49 7.92 11.91 -7.37
C ASN A 49 6.57 12.21 -6.69
N THR A 50 6.17 11.33 -5.77
CA THR A 50 4.92 11.43 -5.02
C THR A 50 5.14 11.05 -3.56
N TYR A 51 4.20 11.41 -2.71
CA TYR A 51 4.13 10.96 -1.33
C TYR A 51 2.73 10.42 -0.99
N LEU A 52 2.67 9.60 0.05
CA LEU A 52 1.44 9.16 0.68
C LEU A 52 1.26 9.92 2.00
N LEU A 53 0.18 10.66 2.14
CA LEU A 53 -0.23 11.27 3.40
C LEU A 53 -1.30 10.39 4.03
N CYS A 54 -0.93 9.71 5.11
CA CYS A 54 -1.82 8.81 5.82
C CYS A 54 -2.41 9.49 7.06
N HIS A 55 -3.73 9.47 7.18
CA HIS A 55 -4.46 9.92 8.35
C HIS A 55 -5.29 8.78 8.93
N ILE A 56 -4.99 8.39 10.16
CA ILE A 56 -5.68 7.30 10.85
C ILE A 56 -6.66 7.91 11.86
N ALA A 57 -7.94 7.65 11.66
CA ALA A 57 -8.98 8.05 12.59
C ALA A 57 -10.22 7.17 12.40
N ASN A 58 -11.02 7.02 13.47
CA ASN A 58 -12.34 6.38 13.40
C ASN A 58 -12.31 4.96 12.80
N GLY A 59 -11.30 4.16 13.12
CA GLY A 59 -11.18 2.78 12.64
C GLY A 59 -10.85 2.64 11.15
N LYS A 60 -10.35 3.69 10.50
CA LYS A 60 -9.89 3.67 9.10
C LYS A 60 -8.60 4.45 8.91
N MET A 61 -7.88 4.09 7.87
CA MET A 61 -6.76 4.86 7.33
C MET A 61 -7.21 5.54 6.03
N GLU A 62 -7.18 6.86 6.02
CA GLU A 62 -7.31 7.68 4.82
C GLU A 62 -5.92 7.92 4.25
N VAL A 63 -5.74 7.75 2.94
CA VAL A 63 -4.45 7.93 2.27
C VAL A 63 -4.63 8.84 1.06
N ASP A 64 -4.01 10.02 1.11
CA ASP A 64 -3.85 10.88 -0.05
C ASP A 64 -2.53 10.57 -0.74
N TYR A 65 -2.59 10.08 -1.97
CA TYR A 65 -1.44 10.03 -2.87
C TYR A 65 -1.33 11.38 -3.58
N VAL A 66 -0.18 12.04 -3.44
CA VAL A 66 0.03 13.41 -3.92
C VAL A 66 1.35 13.50 -4.66
N GLY A 67 1.32 13.99 -5.90
CA GLY A 67 2.52 14.32 -6.66
C GLY A 67 3.17 15.62 -6.18
N LEU A 68 4.49 15.74 -6.33
CA LEU A 68 5.26 16.92 -5.88
C LEU A 68 4.79 18.26 -6.49
N THR A 69 4.08 18.22 -7.61
CA THR A 69 3.50 19.41 -8.27
C THR A 69 2.01 19.62 -7.97
N ASN A 70 1.43 18.80 -7.08
CA ASN A 70 0.01 18.74 -6.74
C ASN A 70 -0.95 18.46 -7.93
N LYS A 71 -0.42 18.11 -9.11
CA LYS A 71 -1.24 17.75 -10.28
C LYS A 71 -1.82 16.35 -10.21
N GLU A 72 -1.09 15.43 -9.56
CA GLU A 72 -1.54 14.07 -9.32
C GLU A 72 -2.09 14.00 -7.89
N LYS A 73 -3.40 13.71 -7.77
CA LYS A 73 -4.03 13.46 -6.48
C LYS A 73 -4.96 12.27 -6.59
N LYS A 74 -4.81 11.31 -5.68
CA LYS A 74 -5.73 10.18 -5.51
C LYS A 74 -5.99 9.99 -4.02
N HIS A 75 -7.16 9.46 -3.70
CA HIS A 75 -7.57 9.21 -2.33
C HIS A 75 -7.97 7.74 -2.17
N PHE A 76 -7.50 7.11 -1.10
CA PHE A 76 -7.82 5.74 -0.74
C PHE A 76 -8.28 5.68 0.71
N THR A 77 -9.21 4.78 0.98
CA THR A 77 -9.68 4.51 2.34
C THR A 77 -9.53 3.01 2.62
N PHE A 78 -8.87 2.69 3.72
CA PHE A 78 -8.70 1.31 4.18
C PHE A 78 -9.33 1.16 5.58
N PRO A 79 -10.30 0.25 5.77
CA PRO A 79 -10.78 -0.07 7.11
C PRO A 79 -9.65 -0.74 7.89
N LEU A 80 -9.49 -0.37 9.17
CA LEU A 80 -8.57 -1.03 10.07
C LEU A 80 -9.21 -2.30 10.62
N LYS A 81 -8.46 -3.40 10.61
CA LYS A 81 -8.84 -4.71 11.14
C LYS A 81 -8.36 -4.93 12.56
#